data_AF-A0A0F8XPU8-F1
#
_entry.id   AF-A0A0F8XPU8-F1
#
_cell.length_a   1.000
_cell.length_b   1.000
_cell.length_c   1.000
_cell.angle_alpha   90.00
_cell.angle_beta   90.00
_cell.angle_gamma   90.00
#
_symmetry.space_group_name_H-M   'P 1'
#
loop_
_entity.id
_entity.type
_entity.pdbx_description
1 polymer ?
#
loop_
_entity_poly.entity_id
_entity_poly.type
_entity_poly.pdbx_seq_one_letter_code
_entity_poly.pdbx_strand_id
1 'polypeptide(L)'
;MSILNNPIRKTLTPDTGSASDTFTTHGLCHQILVKPTTASTQYDISLTDSGSVVVFKRTSEVGTMNEFITLPLVGAYTVAINNATVDEDHTVLIVVRNS
;
A
#
# COMPACT_ATOMS: atom_id res chain seq x y z
N MET A 1 -6.67 11.50 25.37
CA MET A 1 -6.51 12.07 24.01
C MET A 1 -6.60 10.90 23.04
N SER A 2 -7.70 10.78 22.30
CA SER A 2 -7.89 9.67 21.36
C SER A 2 -6.97 9.91 20.17
N ILE A 3 -5.91 9.13 20.04
CA ILE A 3 -5.07 9.12 18.83
C ILE A 3 -5.97 8.53 17.74
N LEU A 4 -6.54 9.37 16.88
CA LEU A 4 -7.28 8.88 15.73
C LEU A 4 -6.27 8.12 14.86
N ASN A 5 -6.33 6.79 14.92
CA ASN A 5 -5.75 5.91 13.92
C ASN A 5 -6.52 6.19 12.64
N ASN A 6 -6.12 7.19 11.86
CA ASN A 6 -6.77 7.44 10.58
C ASN A 6 -5.97 6.66 9.53
N PRO A 7 -6.43 5.47 9.13
CA PRO A 7 -5.72 4.69 8.13
C PRO A 7 -5.68 5.49 6.83
N ILE A 8 -4.54 5.43 6.14
CA ILE A 8 -4.38 6.02 4.83
C ILE A 8 -5.00 5.04 3.85
N ARG A 9 -6.10 5.44 3.21
CA ARG A 9 -6.79 4.65 2.18
C ARG A 9 -6.50 5.22 0.80
N LYS A 10 -6.03 4.38 -0.10
CA LYS A 10 -5.84 4.68 -1.52
C LYS A 10 -6.59 3.65 -2.36
N THR A 11 -7.22 4.10 -3.44
CA THR A 11 -7.73 3.20 -4.48
C THR A 11 -6.85 3.41 -5.69
N LEU A 12 -6.19 2.33 -6.12
CA LEU A 12 -5.34 2.32 -7.30
C LEU A 12 -6.04 1.49 -8.37
N THR A 13 -6.26 2.07 -9.53
CA THR A 13 -6.80 1.37 -10.70
C THR A 13 -5.67 1.26 -11.71
N PRO A 14 -5.00 0.10 -11.81
CA PRO A 14 -3.97 -0.13 -12.81
C PRO A 14 -4.49 0.15 -14.22
N ASP A 15 -3.68 0.83 -15.02
CA ASP A 15 -3.83 0.88 -16.47
C ASP A 15 -2.65 0.11 -17.05
N THR A 16 -2.91 -0.86 -17.92
CA THR A 16 -1.90 -1.81 -18.43
C THR A 16 -1.13 -2.53 -17.31
N GLY A 17 -1.82 -2.89 -16.23
CA GLY A 17 -1.29 -3.68 -15.13
C GLY A 17 -0.48 -2.91 -14.07
N SER A 18 -0.36 -1.58 -14.16
CA SER A 18 0.33 -0.78 -13.14
C SER A 18 -0.39 0.52 -12.74
N ALA A 19 -0.33 0.88 -11.46
CA ALA A 19 -0.77 2.17 -10.93
C ALA A 19 0.00 2.54 -9.67
N SER A 20 0.13 3.84 -9.38
CA SER A 20 0.72 4.33 -8.14
C SER A 20 0.07 5.62 -7.65
N ASP A 21 0.21 5.88 -6.35
CA ASP A 21 -0.19 7.15 -5.75
C ASP A 21 0.73 7.48 -4.56
N THR A 22 0.86 8.77 -4.29
CA THR A 22 1.73 9.30 -3.23
C THR A 22 0.88 9.77 -2.05
N PHE A 23 1.42 9.61 -0.85
CA PHE A 23 0.85 10.16 0.37
C PHE A 23 1.97 10.65 1.29
N THR A 24 1.61 11.54 2.20
CA THR A 24 2.49 11.98 3.28
C THR A 24 1.99 11.44 4.60
N THR A 25 2.90 11.04 5.47
CA THR A 25 2.56 10.56 6.81
C THR A 25 3.71 10.77 7.78
N HIS A 26 3.41 10.66 9.06
CA HIS A 26 4.38 10.70 10.14
C HIS A 26 3.94 9.72 11.24
N GLY A 27 4.70 8.65 11.44
CA GLY A 27 4.44 7.68 12.50
C GLY A 27 4.97 6.29 12.19
N LEU A 28 4.48 5.30 12.93
CA LEU A 28 4.79 3.89 12.71
C LEU A 28 3.66 3.21 11.94
N CYS A 29 3.98 2.65 10.78
CA CYS A 29 3.08 1.76 10.06
C CYS A 29 3.04 0.39 10.75
N HIS A 30 1.83 -0.03 11.11
CA HIS A 30 1.57 -1.30 11.79
C HIS A 30 0.95 -2.36 10.88
N GLN A 31 0.32 -1.94 9.78
CA GLN A 31 -0.41 -2.84 8.90
C GLN A 31 -0.49 -2.27 7.49
N ILE A 32 -0.30 -3.13 6.49
CA ILE A 32 -0.60 -2.86 5.08
C ILE A 32 -1.61 -3.91 4.61
N LEU A 33 -2.78 -3.46 4.21
CA LEU A 33 -3.83 -4.28 3.64
C LEU A 33 -4.02 -3.87 2.17
N VAL A 34 -4.10 -4.86 1.28
CA VAL A 34 -4.44 -4.66 -0.13
C VAL A 34 -5.58 -5.58 -0.48
N LYS A 35 -6.61 -5.03 -1.10
CA LYS A 35 -7.79 -5.76 -1.55
C LYS A 35 -8.07 -5.44 -3.02
N PRO A 36 -7.70 -6.31 -3.97
CA PRO A 36 -8.23 -6.26 -5.32
C PRO A 36 -9.74 -6.52 -5.32
N THR A 37 -10.42 -6.08 -6.37
CA THR A 37 -11.86 -6.35 -6.56
C THR A 37 -12.10 -7.84 -6.85
N THR A 38 -11.21 -8.49 -7.61
CA THR A 38 -11.25 -9.90 -7.95
C THR A 38 -10.27 -10.70 -7.10
N ALA A 39 -10.76 -11.74 -6.41
CA ALA A 39 -9.95 -12.52 -5.46
C ALA A 39 -8.86 -13.38 -6.11
N SER A 40 -8.92 -13.61 -7.43
CA SER A 40 -7.91 -14.37 -8.18
C SER A 40 -6.84 -13.47 -8.82
N THR A 41 -6.96 -12.15 -8.70
CA THR A 41 -5.98 -11.23 -9.28
C THR A 41 -4.63 -11.41 -8.61
N GLN A 42 -3.62 -11.69 -9.42
CA GLN A 42 -2.22 -11.64 -9.03
C GLN A 42 -1.65 -10.25 -9.29
N TYR A 43 -0.82 -9.75 -8.37
CA TYR A 43 -0.15 -8.45 -8.47
C TYR A 43 1.13 -8.39 -7.62
N ASP A 44 1.93 -7.35 -7.83
CA ASP A 44 3.04 -6.93 -6.97
C ASP A 44 2.68 -5.63 -6.26
N ILE A 45 3.14 -5.47 -5.01
CA ILE A 45 3.02 -4.20 -4.29
C ILE A 45 4.36 -3.73 -3.76
N SER A 46 4.61 -2.44 -3.85
CA SER A 46 5.75 -1.78 -3.22
C SER A 46 5.37 -0.47 -2.55
N LEU A 47 6.11 -0.13 -1.49
CA LEU A 47 6.14 1.20 -0.90
C LEU A 47 7.55 1.77 -1.04
N THR A 48 7.66 2.95 -1.63
CA THR A 48 8.93 3.63 -1.92
C THR A 48 8.93 5.00 -1.24
N ASP A 49 10.03 5.37 -0.59
CA ASP A 49 10.18 6.69 0.03
C ASP A 49 10.54 7.78 -1.00
N SER A 50 10.60 9.04 -0.55
CA SER A 50 11.00 10.17 -1.40
C SER A 50 12.44 10.10 -1.91
N GLY A 51 13.28 9.26 -1.31
CA GLY A 51 14.65 8.97 -1.75
C GLY A 51 14.74 7.86 -2.79
N SER A 52 13.60 7.37 -3.32
CA SER A 52 13.52 6.22 -4.23
C SER A 52 13.95 4.88 -3.60
N VAL A 53 13.98 4.79 -2.26
CA VAL A 53 14.28 3.54 -1.55
C VAL A 53 12.99 2.76 -1.34
N VAL A 54 12.97 1.50 -1.79
CA VAL A 54 11.85 0.58 -1.55
C VAL A 54 11.93 0.09 -0.10
N VAL A 55 10.99 0.54 0.73
CA VAL A 55 10.93 0.20 2.16
C VAL A 55 10.02 -0.99 2.47
N PHE A 56 9.15 -1.35 1.53
CA PHE A 56 8.31 -2.54 1.60
C PHE A 56 8.06 -3.08 0.20
N LYS A 57 8.09 -4.40 0.04
CA LYS A 57 7.77 -5.07 -1.22
C LYS A 57 7.20 -6.47 -0.97
N ARG A 58 6.16 -6.80 -1.72
CA ARG A 58 5.62 -8.16 -1.89
C ARG A 58 5.42 -8.42 -3.38
N THR A 59 5.64 -9.65 -3.81
CA THR A 59 5.60 -10.03 -5.23
C THR A 59 4.74 -11.25 -5.42
N SER A 60 4.00 -11.29 -6.52
CA SER A 60 3.12 -12.40 -6.91
C SER A 60 2.05 -12.71 -5.86
N GLU A 61 1.57 -11.67 -5.17
CA GLU A 61 0.45 -11.78 -4.23
C GLU A 61 -0.83 -12.09 -5.00
N VAL A 62 -1.69 -12.94 -4.45
CA VAL A 62 -2.96 -13.34 -5.07
C VAL A 62 -4.10 -12.99 -4.13
N GLY A 63 -5.07 -12.23 -4.65
CA GLY A 63 -6.25 -11.84 -3.88
C GLY A 63 -5.93 -10.85 -2.76
N THR A 64 -6.51 -11.03 -1.58
CA THR A 64 -6.32 -10.05 -0.48
C THR A 64 -5.02 -10.31 0.28
N MET A 65 -4.14 -9.31 0.34
CA MET A 65 -2.95 -9.31 1.20
C MET A 65 -3.24 -8.55 2.50
N ASN A 66 -2.88 -9.12 3.64
CA ASN A 66 -2.97 -8.47 4.95
C ASN A 66 -1.67 -8.68 5.75
N GLU A 67 -0.82 -7.67 5.77
CA GLU A 67 0.51 -7.73 6.37
C GLU A 67 0.57 -6.89 7.65
N PHE A 68 1.10 -7.46 8.73
CA PHE A 68 1.43 -6.74 9.96
C PHE A 68 2.93 -6.47 10.03
N ILE A 69 3.31 -5.19 10.14
CA ILE A 69 4.72 -4.75 10.12
C ILE A 69 4.98 -3.72 11.21
N THR A 70 6.23 -3.32 11.38
CA THR A 70 6.60 -2.11 12.12
C THR A 70 7.61 -1.35 11.29
N LEU A 71 7.13 -0.33 10.59
CA LEU A 71 7.94 0.45 9.66
C LEU A 71 7.75 1.95 9.96
N PRO A 72 8.82 2.68 10.33
CA PRO A 72 8.73 4.13 10.46
C PRO A 72 8.47 4.76 9.10
N LEU A 73 7.39 5.54 9.02
CA LEU A 73 7.03 6.32 7.85
C LEU A 73 7.05 7.79 8.22
N VAL A 74 8.02 8.53 7.68
CA VAL A 74 8.20 9.97 7.90
C VAL A 74 8.40 10.67 6.56
N GLY A 75 7.42 11.48 6.15
CA GLY A 75 7.48 12.22 4.90
C GLY A 75 6.61 11.62 3.80
N ALA A 76 7.05 11.75 2.55
CA ALA A 76 6.30 11.30 1.37
C ALA A 76 6.69 9.88 0.97
N TYR A 77 5.68 9.07 0.67
CA TYR A 77 5.83 7.70 0.19
C TYR A 77 4.90 7.47 -1.00
N THR A 78 5.40 6.71 -1.97
CA THR A 78 4.65 6.25 -3.13
C THR A 78 4.31 4.78 -2.94
N VAL A 79 3.02 4.45 -2.97
CA VAL A 79 2.56 3.07 -3.07
C VAL A 79 2.29 2.75 -4.53
N ALA A 80 2.72 1.57 -4.98
CA ALA A 80 2.52 1.10 -6.35
C ALA A 80 1.99 -0.32 -6.37
N ILE A 81 1.00 -0.56 -7.24
CA ILE A 81 0.59 -1.88 -7.71
C ILE A 81 1.20 -2.06 -9.08
N ASN A 82 1.92 -3.16 -9.30
CA ASN A 82 2.54 -3.50 -10.57
C ASN A 82 2.18 -4.92 -10.97
N ASN A 83 2.32 -5.23 -12.26
CA ASN A 83 2.11 -6.57 -12.80
C ASN A 83 0.74 -7.17 -12.41
N ALA A 84 -0.29 -6.33 -12.27
CA ALA A 84 -1.64 -6.79 -12.01
C ALA A 84 -2.15 -7.57 -13.23
N THR A 85 -2.62 -8.78 -13.00
CA THR A 85 -3.18 -9.67 -14.04
C THR A 85 -4.54 -9.21 -14.57
N VAL A 86 -5.20 -8.28 -13.86
CA VAL A 86 -6.48 -7.68 -14.22
C VAL A 86 -6.41 -6.18 -13.90
N ASP A 87 -6.84 -5.35 -14.84
CA ASP A 87 -7.00 -3.90 -14.65
C ASP A 87 -8.28 -3.62 -13.84
N GLU A 88 -8.14 -3.50 -12.53
CA GLU A 88 -9.26 -3.29 -11.61
C GLU A 88 -8.85 -2.49 -10.37
N ASP A 89 -9.83 -2.01 -9.61
CA ASP A 89 -9.57 -1.30 -8.37
C ASP A 89 -8.90 -2.21 -7.33
N HIS A 90 -7.76 -1.74 -6.83
CA HIS A 90 -7.06 -2.25 -5.66
C HIS A 90 -7.21 -1.22 -4.53
N THR A 91 -7.96 -1.58 -3.49
CA THR A 91 -8.01 -0.77 -2.26
C THR A 91 -6.79 -1.08 -1.41
N VAL A 92 -5.93 -0.09 -1.21
CA VAL A 92 -4.79 -0.16 -0.31
C VAL A 92 -5.09 0.61 0.97
N LEU A 93 -4.83 -0.01 2.11
CA LEU A 93 -5.02 0.57 3.42
C LEU A 93 -3.73 0.43 4.24
N ILE A 94 -3.21 1.55 4.71
CA ILE A 94 -1.97 1.64 5.48
C ILE A 94 -2.32 2.20 6.86
N VAL A 95 -2.17 1.39 7.90
CA VAL A 95 -2.48 1.78 9.28
C VAL A 95 -1.23 2.37 9.91
N VAL A 96 -1.20 3.71 10.02
CA VAL A 96 -0.14 4.43 10.71
C VAL A 96 -0.65 4.88 12.09
N ARG A 97 0.19 4.71 13.11
CA ARG A 97 -0.04 5.23 14.46
C ARG A 97 1.04 6.25 14.79
N ASN A 98 0.61 7.38 15.33
CA ASN A 98 1.53 8.38 15.86
C ASN A 98 2.09 7.83 17.18
N SER A 99 3.41 7.75 17.27
CA SER A 99 4.15 7.44 18.51
C SER A 99 4.14 8.62 19.46
#